data_AF-A0A2E1AAD4-F1
#
_entry.id   AF-A0A2E1AAD4-F1
#
_cell.length_a   1.000
_cell.length_b   1.000
_cell.length_c   1.000
_cell.angle_alpha   90.00
_cell.angle_beta   90.00
_cell.angle_gamma   90.00
#
_symmetry.space_group_name_H-M   'P 1'
#
loop_
_entity.id
_entity.type
_entity.pdbx_description
1 polymer ?
#
loop_
_entity_poly.entity_id
_entity_poly.type
_entity_poly.pdbx_seq_one_letter_code
_entity_poly.pdbx_strand_id
1 'polypeptide(L)'
;MKLVTFVENDHERFGMVLAHPAFAEEWVFDPNLVQERLALYASRGTSPLNANPPRFFEQELPDDLVDFLALGEDAFEALRRMHDFLQRFLEQADQYILLGAGFPLAEVKLRAPIPRPRLFFGLVQNSPTAWRSRPQRTHLNLFPQGHQRPQSAVIGPGDPIVMPESAHMEGGWNPELGVIIGRGGKDIPVEDAMSYVAGLTIVSDVTYDYFRQDYLAQEPPLDWFEDAMASWGDKKSDGRTPMGPYLVTMDEIGNPYDLLIYTRQSGLLRDRSHTGAMALGIERTIHWLSTYMTLYPGDVIHMGTMGYDGSPHLPGFIPGEDDLIESEIEKLGVLRNPMVFEAPQHDWRDDSDLSVAIHPAPAIRDIIQHGQESITVDTWSVEKIKHAWLNFGNYAEAEAQEGMVTRPYSRFLCAPNTVIAAANEGDIVIPADAGEIWLGCELAFVVASITHRIAPEDAPNHILGYLPLLSVYDTCFEDAVIEPASMQERNLPKVYGRWRDGFNRVGQLQATDYPQAATCRLALADVGQIEGSTGEYIYDAAAILAYMSRHITLFPGDVISLGRQAQRLAVPKGTQAAGLAEIDGLGNVPFQIQDMRP
;
A
#
# COMPACT_ATOMS: atom_id res chain seq x y z
N MET A 1 2.34 6.13 23.97
CA MET A 1 1.07 6.72 23.51
C MET A 1 0.33 5.80 22.52
N LYS A 2 -1.01 5.82 22.54
CA LYS A 2 -1.87 5.29 21.45
C LYS A 2 -2.45 6.47 20.66
N LEU A 3 -2.32 6.45 19.34
CA LEU A 3 -2.87 7.46 18.43
C LEU A 3 -3.94 6.84 17.53
N VAL A 4 -4.96 7.61 17.20
CA VAL A 4 -6.04 7.23 16.28
C VAL A 4 -6.28 8.30 15.24
N THR A 5 -6.79 7.87 14.10
CA THR A 5 -7.46 8.73 13.12
C THR A 5 -8.95 8.47 13.23
N PHE A 6 -9.75 9.53 13.36
CA PHE A 6 -11.19 9.44 13.60
C PHE A 6 -11.95 10.54 12.85
N VAL A 7 -13.25 10.33 12.68
CA VAL A 7 -14.15 11.32 12.07
C VAL A 7 -15.05 11.90 13.16
N GLU A 8 -15.13 13.22 13.20
CA GLU A 8 -16.02 13.99 14.07
C GLU A 8 -16.61 15.15 13.27
N ASN A 9 -17.95 15.23 13.20
CA ASN A 9 -18.69 16.20 12.37
C ASN A 9 -18.22 16.23 10.90
N ASP A 10 -18.06 15.05 10.28
CA ASP A 10 -17.56 14.88 8.90
C ASP A 10 -16.14 15.40 8.63
N HIS A 11 -15.39 15.73 9.69
CA HIS A 11 -13.99 16.11 9.61
C HIS A 11 -13.11 14.97 10.12
N GLU A 12 -12.14 14.55 9.32
CA GLU A 12 -11.09 13.65 9.77
C GLU A 12 -10.12 14.41 10.69
N ARG A 13 -9.75 13.77 11.79
CA ARG A 13 -8.84 14.28 12.82
C ARG A 13 -7.94 13.16 13.31
N PHE A 14 -6.82 13.52 13.92
CA PHE A 14 -6.05 12.59 14.73
C PHE A 14 -6.07 12.97 16.22
N GLY A 15 -5.88 11.98 17.09
CA GLY A 15 -5.88 12.25 18.53
C GLY A 15 -5.19 11.18 19.36
N MET A 16 -4.96 11.52 20.63
CA MET A 16 -4.36 10.64 21.64
C MET A 16 -5.45 9.91 22.42
N VAL A 17 -5.32 8.59 22.56
CA VAL A 17 -6.26 7.79 23.36
C VAL A 17 -5.78 7.71 24.80
N LEU A 18 -6.64 8.12 25.73
CA LEU A 18 -6.39 8.13 27.18
C LEU A 18 -7.62 7.55 27.91
N ALA A 19 -7.39 6.86 29.03
CA ALA A 19 -8.47 6.44 29.91
C ALA A 19 -9.02 7.64 30.69
N HIS A 20 -10.33 7.84 30.67
CA HIS A 20 -10.98 8.91 31.42
C HIS A 20 -11.36 8.43 32.83
N PRO A 21 -10.73 8.95 33.91
CA PRO A 21 -10.85 8.37 35.24
C PRO A 21 -12.25 8.51 35.86
N ALA A 22 -13.07 9.47 35.41
CA ALA A 22 -14.44 9.63 35.89
C ALA A 22 -15.44 8.62 35.29
N PHE A 23 -15.16 8.09 34.09
CA PHE A 23 -16.08 7.21 33.35
C PHE A 23 -15.54 5.78 33.20
N ALA A 24 -14.25 5.56 33.46
CA ALA A 24 -13.57 4.28 33.25
C ALA A 24 -13.66 3.77 31.79
N GLU A 25 -13.72 4.70 30.83
CA GLU A 25 -13.79 4.45 29.39
C GLU A 25 -12.62 5.13 28.67
N GLU A 26 -12.23 4.62 27.51
CA GLU A 26 -11.23 5.27 26.65
C GLU A 26 -11.85 6.48 25.92
N TRP A 27 -11.09 7.58 25.87
CA TRP A 27 -11.44 8.81 25.17
C TRP A 27 -10.31 9.17 24.21
N VAL A 28 -10.66 9.79 23.09
CA VAL A 28 -9.70 10.40 22.16
C VAL A 28 -9.66 11.91 22.39
N PHE A 29 -8.47 12.47 22.50
CA PHE A 29 -8.23 13.91 22.64
C PHE A 29 -7.51 14.47 21.42
N ASP A 30 -8.14 15.45 20.78
CA ASP A 30 -7.56 16.20 19.66
C ASP A 30 -6.54 17.22 20.21
N PRO A 31 -5.28 17.21 19.75
CA PRO A 31 -4.25 18.06 20.33
C PRO A 31 -4.51 19.56 20.12
N ASN A 32 -5.06 19.95 18.96
CA ASN A 32 -5.36 21.35 18.67
C ASN A 32 -6.50 21.85 19.56
N LEU A 33 -7.58 21.08 19.67
CA LEU A 33 -8.70 21.42 20.55
C LEU A 33 -8.29 21.48 22.02
N VAL A 34 -7.41 20.57 22.47
CA VAL A 34 -6.84 20.60 23.82
C VAL A 34 -6.11 21.91 24.07
N GLN A 35 -5.19 22.31 23.18
CA GLN A 35 -4.44 23.55 23.34
C GLN A 35 -5.38 24.78 23.31
N GLU A 36 -6.38 24.79 22.43
CA GLU A 36 -7.39 25.85 22.35
C GLU A 36 -8.17 25.98 23.67
N ARG A 37 -8.66 24.87 24.23
CA ARG A 37 -9.42 24.87 25.49
C ARG A 37 -8.59 25.37 26.67
N LEU A 38 -7.33 24.94 26.77
CA LEU A 38 -6.41 25.42 27.81
C LEU A 38 -6.13 26.93 27.68
N ALA A 39 -5.93 27.43 26.45
CA ALA A 39 -5.75 28.85 26.20
C ALA A 39 -7.00 29.67 26.52
N LEU A 40 -8.18 29.21 26.11
CA LEU A 40 -9.46 29.84 26.41
C LEU A 40 -9.69 29.93 27.92
N TYR A 41 -9.42 28.87 28.66
CA TYR A 41 -9.57 28.86 30.11
C TYR A 41 -8.64 29.86 30.79
N ALA A 42 -7.36 29.89 30.40
CA ALA A 42 -6.39 30.86 30.93
C ALA A 42 -6.76 32.33 30.60
N SER A 43 -7.52 32.56 29.52
CA SER A 43 -7.99 33.90 29.14
C SER A 43 -9.16 34.43 29.99
N ARG A 44 -9.86 33.55 30.73
CA ARG A 44 -10.99 33.95 31.59
C ARG A 44 -10.45 34.70 32.81
N GLY A 45 -10.36 36.03 32.69
CA GLY A 45 -9.80 36.96 33.67
C GLY A 45 -10.55 37.04 35.00
N THR A 46 -10.55 35.95 35.76
CA THR A 46 -11.11 35.84 37.11
C THR A 46 -10.14 36.30 38.20
N SER A 47 -8.89 36.61 37.83
CA SER A 47 -7.81 37.07 38.70
C SER A 47 -7.09 38.27 38.10
N PRO A 48 -6.57 39.22 38.91
CA PRO A 48 -5.69 40.29 38.43
C PRO A 48 -4.31 39.79 37.97
N LEU A 49 -4.03 38.49 38.11
CA LEU A 49 -2.81 37.85 37.63
C LEU A 49 -3.02 37.26 36.24
N ASN A 50 -2.09 37.53 35.32
CA ASN A 50 -2.04 36.85 34.03
C ASN A 50 -1.50 35.42 34.22
N ALA A 51 -2.33 34.42 33.94
CA ALA A 51 -1.87 33.04 33.84
C ALA A 51 -1.34 32.79 32.42
N ASN A 52 -0.13 32.24 32.31
CA ASN A 52 0.35 31.71 31.02
C ASN A 52 -0.18 30.27 30.88
N PRO A 53 -1.03 29.96 29.89
CA PRO A 53 -1.45 28.59 29.65
C PRO A 53 -0.23 27.74 29.27
N PRO A 54 -0.22 26.43 29.62
CA PRO A 54 0.73 25.52 29.01
C PRO A 54 0.54 25.54 27.49
N ARG A 55 1.65 25.76 26.77
CA ARG A 55 1.70 25.75 25.30
C ARG A 55 2.66 24.66 24.88
N PHE A 56 2.19 23.74 24.06
CA PHE A 56 2.95 22.56 23.66
C PHE A 56 3.63 22.75 22.31
N PHE A 57 2.95 23.47 21.41
CA PHE A 57 3.40 23.77 20.06
C PHE A 57 3.11 25.24 19.69
N GLU A 58 3.98 25.80 18.85
CA GLU A 58 3.88 27.20 18.43
C GLU A 58 2.81 27.41 17.35
N GLN A 59 2.69 26.47 16.43
CA GLN A 59 1.73 26.49 15.33
C GLN A 59 0.74 25.35 15.50
N GLU A 60 -0.46 25.52 14.97
CA GLU A 60 -1.48 24.48 14.92
C GLU A 60 -0.92 23.24 14.20
N LEU A 61 -1.18 22.06 14.77
CA LEU A 61 -0.78 20.81 14.15
C LEU A 61 -1.70 20.49 12.97
N PRO A 62 -1.23 19.76 11.94
CA PRO A 62 -2.10 19.24 10.90
C PRO A 62 -3.22 18.36 11.47
N ASP A 63 -4.39 18.33 10.84
CA ASP A 63 -5.49 17.45 11.25
C ASP A 63 -5.25 15.98 10.86
N ASP A 64 -4.42 15.74 9.84
CA ASP A 64 -4.06 14.42 9.31
C ASP A 64 -2.81 13.85 10.02
N LEU A 65 -2.88 12.57 10.40
CA LEU A 65 -1.81 11.90 11.14
C LEU A 65 -0.51 11.76 10.33
N VAL A 66 -0.59 11.58 9.00
CA VAL A 66 0.59 11.48 8.13
C VAL A 66 1.33 12.82 8.09
N ASP A 67 0.58 13.92 7.90
CA ASP A 67 1.16 15.26 7.91
C ASP A 67 1.77 15.61 9.27
N PHE A 68 1.15 15.17 10.37
CA PHE A 68 1.75 15.28 11.70
C PHE A 68 3.07 14.50 11.80
N LEU A 69 3.13 13.25 11.32
CA LEU A 69 4.36 12.45 11.31
C LEU A 69 5.47 13.14 10.50
N ALA A 70 5.11 13.82 9.41
CA ALA A 70 6.05 14.55 8.57
C ALA A 70 6.71 15.76 9.28
N LEU A 71 6.14 16.27 10.38
CA LEU A 71 6.76 17.32 11.20
C LEU A 71 7.99 16.82 11.98
N GLY A 72 8.14 15.50 12.16
CA GLY A 72 9.31 14.88 12.78
C GLY A 72 9.33 14.88 14.31
N GLU A 73 10.49 14.55 14.88
CA GLU A 73 10.63 14.21 16.31
C GLU A 73 10.27 15.36 17.25
N ASP A 74 10.52 16.62 16.87
CA ASP A 74 10.19 17.77 17.73
C ASP A 74 8.67 17.89 17.97
N ALA A 75 7.87 17.61 16.94
CA ALA A 75 6.41 17.57 17.05
C ALA A 75 5.94 16.36 17.87
N PHE A 76 6.60 15.21 17.69
CA PHE A 76 6.32 13.99 18.45
C PHE A 76 6.60 14.17 19.95
N GLU A 77 7.72 14.82 20.29
CA GLU A 77 8.09 15.16 21.66
C GLU A 77 7.15 16.23 22.24
N ALA A 78 6.68 17.19 21.44
CA ALA A 78 5.63 18.11 21.85
C ALA A 78 4.31 17.40 22.19
N LEU A 79 3.89 16.45 21.35
CA LEU A 79 2.69 15.63 21.58
C LEU A 79 2.86 14.76 22.83
N ARG A 80 4.04 14.16 23.04
CA ARG A 80 4.37 13.38 24.26
C ARG A 80 4.24 14.22 25.53
N ARG A 81 4.77 15.45 25.53
CA ARG A 81 4.58 16.39 26.65
C ARG A 81 3.09 16.71 26.89
N MET A 82 2.31 16.87 25.83
CA MET A 82 0.87 17.10 25.94
C MET A 82 0.14 15.87 26.50
N HIS A 83 0.44 14.68 25.99
CA HIS A 83 -0.09 13.41 26.49
C HIS A 83 0.14 13.24 27.99
N ASP A 84 1.39 13.43 28.43
CA ASP A 84 1.76 13.32 29.85
C ASP A 84 1.06 14.37 30.72
N PHE A 85 0.92 15.59 30.18
CA PHE A 85 0.14 16.64 30.85
C PHE A 85 -1.33 16.24 30.97
N LEU A 86 -1.95 15.77 29.89
CA LEU A 86 -3.35 15.37 29.85
C LEU A 86 -3.63 14.24 30.83
N GLN A 87 -2.78 13.21 30.87
CA GLN A 87 -2.94 12.11 31.82
C GLN A 87 -3.00 12.63 33.27
N ARG A 88 -2.04 13.48 33.68
CA ARG A 88 -2.05 14.10 35.02
C ARG A 88 -3.25 15.04 35.22
N PHE A 89 -3.61 15.80 34.20
CA PHE A 89 -4.71 16.76 34.26
C PHE A 89 -6.04 16.05 34.48
N LEU A 90 -6.31 14.98 33.74
CA LEU A 90 -7.52 14.17 33.89
C LEU A 90 -7.60 13.55 35.28
N GLU A 91 -6.49 13.14 35.88
CA GLU A 91 -6.48 12.57 37.23
C GLU A 91 -6.68 13.60 38.36
N GLN A 92 -6.22 14.85 38.16
CA GLN A 92 -5.99 15.79 39.28
C GLN A 92 -6.74 17.12 39.18
N ALA A 93 -7.28 17.48 38.01
CA ALA A 93 -7.85 18.78 37.73
C ALA A 93 -9.34 18.72 37.35
N ASP A 94 -9.94 19.90 37.19
CA ASP A 94 -11.31 20.03 36.69
C ASP A 94 -11.36 19.70 35.19
N GLN A 95 -11.81 18.49 34.88
CA GLN A 95 -11.92 17.96 33.52
C GLN A 95 -12.88 18.77 32.64
N TYR A 96 -13.84 19.52 33.21
CA TYR A 96 -14.77 20.36 32.43
C TYR A 96 -14.05 21.46 31.65
N ILE A 97 -12.80 21.79 32.00
CA ILE A 97 -11.94 22.70 31.25
C ILE A 97 -11.68 22.18 29.83
N LEU A 98 -11.61 20.86 29.65
CA LEU A 98 -11.35 20.19 28.37
C LEU A 98 -12.63 19.79 27.63
N LEU A 99 -13.80 20.28 28.05
CA LEU A 99 -15.06 19.94 27.39
C LEU A 99 -15.01 20.30 25.89
N GLY A 100 -15.30 19.32 25.05
CA GLY A 100 -15.24 19.46 23.59
C GLY A 100 -13.82 19.48 23.00
N ALA A 101 -12.80 19.07 23.76
CA ALA A 101 -11.47 18.73 23.25
C ALA A 101 -11.20 17.21 23.26
N GLY A 102 -12.05 16.44 23.94
CA GLY A 102 -12.02 14.99 23.91
C GLY A 102 -13.42 14.41 23.66
N PHE A 103 -13.43 13.22 23.10
CA PHE A 103 -14.63 12.49 22.71
C PHE A 103 -14.55 11.05 23.24
N PRO A 104 -15.64 10.46 23.76
CA PRO A 104 -15.67 9.05 24.07
C PRO A 104 -15.26 8.23 22.83
N LEU A 105 -14.32 7.31 22.98
CA LEU A 105 -13.78 6.56 21.84
C LEU A 105 -14.87 5.75 21.13
N ALA A 106 -15.89 5.31 21.87
CA ALA A 106 -17.03 4.56 21.36
C ALA A 106 -18.05 5.42 20.59
N GLU A 107 -18.01 6.75 20.73
CA GLU A 107 -18.94 7.68 20.06
C GLU A 107 -18.39 8.23 18.74
N VAL A 108 -17.08 8.09 18.49
CA VAL A 108 -16.43 8.53 17.24
C VAL A 108 -16.27 7.38 16.24
N LYS A 109 -16.29 7.70 14.95
CA LYS A 109 -15.98 6.73 13.91
C LYS A 109 -14.47 6.68 13.69
N LEU A 110 -13.83 5.61 14.16
CA LEU A 110 -12.42 5.35 13.86
C LEU A 110 -12.22 5.02 12.37
N ARG A 111 -11.12 5.51 11.81
CA ARG A 111 -10.55 5.05 10.54
C ARG A 111 -9.35 4.15 10.81
N ALA A 112 -8.75 3.61 9.75
CA ALA A 112 -7.40 3.07 9.88
C ALA A 112 -6.44 4.19 10.35
N PRO A 113 -5.43 3.91 11.19
CA PRO A 113 -4.48 4.94 11.64
C PRO A 113 -3.88 5.73 10.48
N ILE A 114 -3.52 5.06 9.38
CA ILE A 114 -3.18 5.69 8.11
C ILE A 114 -4.26 5.32 7.08
N PRO A 115 -5.30 6.15 6.85
CA PRO A 115 -6.41 5.79 5.94
C PRO A 115 -5.99 5.70 4.47
N ARG A 116 -4.98 6.49 4.07
CA ARG A 116 -4.54 6.67 2.69
C ARG A 116 -3.01 6.51 2.59
N PRO A 117 -2.47 5.31 2.91
CA PRO A 117 -1.02 5.10 2.88
C PRO A 117 -0.49 5.29 1.45
N ARG A 118 0.64 5.98 1.31
CA ARG A 118 1.33 6.13 0.02
C ARG A 118 1.95 4.78 -0.39
N LEU A 119 2.72 4.19 0.52
CA LEU A 119 3.19 2.81 0.42
C LEU A 119 2.44 1.95 1.46
N PHE A 120 1.83 0.87 0.99
CA PHE A 120 1.28 -0.17 1.87
C PHE A 120 1.83 -1.53 1.45
N PHE A 121 3.01 -1.87 1.97
CA PHE A 121 3.81 -2.99 1.50
C PHE A 121 3.65 -4.21 2.40
N GLY A 122 3.21 -5.32 1.82
CA GLY A 122 2.98 -6.56 2.55
C GLY A 122 4.01 -7.62 2.25
N LEU A 123 4.70 -8.10 3.28
CA LEU A 123 5.55 -9.27 3.15
C LEU A 123 4.69 -10.52 2.99
N VAL A 124 5.22 -11.47 2.22
CA VAL A 124 4.64 -12.80 2.10
C VAL A 124 5.65 -13.82 2.60
N GLN A 125 5.15 -14.92 3.16
CA GLN A 125 5.97 -16.08 3.52
C GLN A 125 7.04 -15.78 4.60
N ASN A 126 6.85 -14.72 5.39
CA ASN A 126 7.78 -14.28 6.43
C ASN A 126 7.60 -15.03 7.78
N SER A 127 7.11 -16.27 7.76
CA SER A 127 6.92 -17.07 8.96
C SER A 127 7.19 -18.56 8.76
N PRO A 128 7.52 -19.28 9.86
CA PRO A 128 7.71 -20.71 9.88
C PRO A 128 6.61 -21.56 9.23
N THR A 129 5.37 -21.07 9.30
CA THR A 129 4.22 -21.79 8.77
C THR A 129 4.29 -21.96 7.26
N ALA A 130 4.91 -21.04 6.53
CA ALA A 130 5.02 -21.10 5.08
C ALA A 130 5.79 -22.34 4.55
N TRP A 131 6.60 -22.98 5.39
CA TRP A 131 7.28 -24.24 5.08
C TRP A 131 6.71 -25.44 5.82
N ARG A 132 6.22 -25.30 7.06
CA ARG A 132 5.60 -26.42 7.79
C ARG A 132 4.42 -27.02 7.06
N SER A 133 3.61 -26.20 6.39
CA SER A 133 2.42 -26.63 5.65
C SER A 133 2.71 -27.04 4.20
N ARG A 134 3.93 -26.79 3.69
CA ARG A 134 4.32 -27.07 2.31
C ARG A 134 5.63 -27.87 2.27
N PRO A 135 5.59 -29.21 2.42
CA PRO A 135 6.79 -30.04 2.53
C PRO A 135 7.72 -30.00 1.30
N GLN A 136 7.24 -29.50 0.15
CA GLN A 136 8.05 -29.27 -1.05
C GLN A 136 8.97 -28.05 -0.93
N ARG A 137 8.67 -27.12 0.00
CA ARG A 137 9.53 -25.96 0.29
C ARG A 137 10.61 -26.35 1.27
N THR A 138 11.85 -26.18 0.85
CA THR A 138 13.05 -26.66 1.57
C THR A 138 13.98 -25.53 2.02
N HIS A 139 13.73 -24.28 1.60
CA HIS A 139 14.61 -23.13 1.86
C HIS A 139 13.78 -21.88 2.23
N LEU A 140 14.43 -20.92 2.91
CA LEU A 140 13.84 -19.67 3.38
C LEU A 140 14.31 -18.51 2.50
N ASN A 141 13.38 -17.66 2.06
CA ASN A 141 13.72 -16.38 1.47
C ASN A 141 14.41 -15.49 2.49
N LEU A 142 15.68 -15.16 2.22
CA LEU A 142 16.48 -14.28 3.07
C LEU A 142 16.39 -12.80 2.65
N PHE A 143 15.52 -12.48 1.69
CA PHE A 143 15.17 -11.11 1.34
C PHE A 143 13.66 -10.88 1.52
N PRO A 144 13.24 -9.65 1.87
CA PRO A 144 11.83 -9.29 2.03
C PRO A 144 11.04 -9.43 0.72
N GLN A 145 10.42 -10.59 0.54
CA GLN A 145 9.47 -10.82 -0.53
C GLN A 145 8.12 -10.25 -0.12
N GLY A 146 7.57 -9.38 -0.96
CA GLY A 146 6.26 -8.76 -0.76
C GLY A 146 5.74 -8.02 -1.98
N HIS A 147 4.65 -7.31 -1.79
CA HIS A 147 3.97 -6.52 -2.82
C HIS A 147 3.12 -5.42 -2.19
N GLN A 148 2.89 -4.34 -2.95
CA GLN A 148 2.06 -3.23 -2.51
C GLN A 148 0.57 -3.51 -2.65
N ARG A 149 -0.20 -2.96 -1.71
CA ARG A 149 -1.66 -2.83 -1.72
C ARG A 149 -2.07 -1.45 -2.22
N PRO A 150 -3.14 -1.33 -3.01
CA PRO A 150 -3.74 -0.04 -3.32
C PRO A 150 -4.49 0.51 -2.09
N GLN A 151 -4.75 1.82 -2.09
CA GLN A 151 -5.53 2.48 -1.05
C GLN A 151 -6.98 1.95 -0.97
N SER A 152 -7.52 1.40 -2.06
CA SER A 152 -8.84 0.77 -2.04
C SER A 152 -8.89 -0.51 -1.20
N ALA A 153 -7.75 -1.14 -0.88
CA ALA A 153 -7.74 -2.31 -0.02
C ALA A 153 -7.92 -1.96 1.47
N VAL A 154 -7.62 -0.72 1.88
CA VAL A 154 -7.59 -0.29 3.29
C VAL A 154 -8.99 -0.07 3.83
N ILE A 155 -9.28 -0.62 5.02
CA ILE A 155 -10.46 -0.28 5.83
C ILE A 155 -10.11 -0.13 7.30
N GLY A 156 -10.90 0.63 8.04
CA GLY A 156 -10.67 0.89 9.47
C GLY A 156 -11.43 -0.06 10.40
N PRO A 157 -11.34 0.17 11.72
CA PRO A 157 -12.16 -0.54 12.70
C PRO A 157 -13.67 -0.37 12.43
N GLY A 158 -14.40 -1.47 12.50
CA GLY A 158 -15.85 -1.54 12.31
C GLY A 158 -16.31 -1.36 10.87
N ASP A 159 -15.42 -1.10 9.91
CA ASP A 159 -15.76 -1.13 8.49
C ASP A 159 -15.93 -2.59 8.03
N PRO A 160 -16.90 -2.89 7.13
CA PRO A 160 -17.16 -4.25 6.72
C PRO A 160 -16.09 -4.79 5.77
N ILE A 161 -15.70 -6.05 5.99
CA ILE A 161 -14.98 -6.85 4.99
C ILE A 161 -16.04 -7.43 4.05
N VAL A 162 -16.03 -7.00 2.79
CA VAL A 162 -17.05 -7.37 1.80
C VAL A 162 -16.55 -8.54 0.95
N MET A 163 -17.24 -9.69 1.01
CA MET A 163 -16.96 -10.91 0.27
C MET A 163 -18.03 -11.14 -0.80
N PRO A 164 -17.76 -11.49 -2.06
CA PRO A 164 -18.84 -11.90 -2.96
C PRO A 164 -19.37 -13.29 -2.59
N GLU A 165 -20.60 -13.59 -2.98
CA GLU A 165 -21.31 -14.83 -2.60
C GLU A 165 -20.56 -16.11 -3.02
N SER A 166 -19.81 -16.09 -4.13
CA SER A 166 -19.01 -17.22 -4.61
C SER A 166 -17.77 -17.51 -3.74
N ALA A 167 -17.63 -16.87 -2.58
CA ALA A 167 -16.47 -16.95 -1.73
C ALA A 167 -16.36 -18.26 -0.89
N HIS A 168 -15.65 -19.27 -1.40
CA HIS A 168 -14.89 -20.33 -0.71
C HIS A 168 -13.58 -19.86 -0.02
N MET A 169 -13.61 -19.52 1.27
CA MET A 169 -12.43 -19.02 1.97
C MET A 169 -11.41 -20.12 2.28
N GLU A 170 -10.47 -20.38 1.37
CA GLU A 170 -9.25 -21.14 1.67
C GLU A 170 -8.11 -20.19 2.08
N GLY A 171 -8.05 -19.79 3.36
CA GLY A 171 -6.89 -19.02 3.85
C GLY A 171 -7.13 -17.92 4.88
N GLY A 172 -8.40 -17.59 5.19
CA GLY A 172 -8.78 -16.78 6.35
C GLY A 172 -8.38 -15.30 6.34
N TRP A 173 -8.72 -14.61 7.43
CA TRP A 173 -8.21 -13.29 7.83
C TRP A 173 -6.94 -13.47 8.67
N ASN A 174 -5.83 -12.86 8.26
CA ASN A 174 -4.53 -13.12 8.86
C ASN A 174 -3.98 -11.87 9.54
N PRO A 175 -3.97 -11.79 10.88
CA PRO A 175 -3.36 -10.66 11.57
C PRO A 175 -1.84 -10.65 11.36
N GLU A 176 -1.35 -9.47 11.02
CA GLU A 176 0.05 -9.16 10.78
C GLU A 176 0.45 -7.93 11.58
N LEU A 177 1.73 -7.87 11.94
CA LEU A 177 2.31 -6.69 12.58
C LEU A 177 2.55 -5.61 11.50
N GLY A 178 1.83 -4.50 11.59
CA GLY A 178 2.05 -3.32 10.77
C GLY A 178 3.05 -2.37 11.41
N VAL A 179 4.04 -1.93 10.63
CA VAL A 179 5.07 -0.97 11.02
C VAL A 179 4.79 0.33 10.27
N ILE A 180 4.58 1.42 11.00
CA ILE A 180 4.31 2.74 10.44
C ILE A 180 5.62 3.55 10.49
N ILE A 181 6.08 4.01 9.33
CA ILE A 181 7.26 4.85 9.19
C ILE A 181 6.93 6.27 9.71
N GLY A 182 7.76 6.80 10.60
CA GLY A 182 7.65 8.15 11.16
C GLY A 182 8.66 9.14 10.60
N ARG A 183 9.78 8.64 10.07
CA ARG A 183 10.82 9.44 9.45
C ARG A 183 11.09 8.91 8.05
N GLY A 184 11.18 9.81 7.07
CA GLY A 184 11.54 9.42 5.71
C GLY A 184 13.04 9.13 5.54
N GLY A 185 13.39 8.32 4.55
CA GLY A 185 14.78 8.00 4.25
C GLY A 185 14.97 7.07 3.06
N LYS A 186 16.18 7.10 2.52
CA LYS A 186 16.69 6.20 1.48
C LYS A 186 18.04 5.66 1.96
N ASP A 187 18.37 4.43 1.56
CA ASP A 187 19.62 3.74 1.96
C ASP A 187 19.81 3.71 3.49
N ILE A 188 18.73 3.44 4.22
CA ILE A 188 18.70 3.47 5.69
C ILE A 188 19.54 2.29 6.22
N PRO A 189 20.57 2.55 7.06
CA PRO A 189 21.34 1.47 7.70
C PRO A 189 20.46 0.59 8.58
N VAL A 190 20.75 -0.71 8.64
CA VAL A 190 19.96 -1.68 9.43
C VAL A 190 19.92 -1.28 10.91
N GLU A 191 21.05 -0.82 11.45
CA GLU A 191 21.20 -0.37 12.83
C GLU A 191 20.35 0.85 13.19
N ASP A 192 20.03 1.69 12.21
CA ASP A 192 19.25 2.91 12.40
C ASP A 192 17.75 2.68 12.15
N ALA A 193 17.37 1.57 11.51
CA ALA A 193 16.03 1.33 10.99
C ALA A 193 14.90 1.54 12.01
N MET A 194 15.07 1.09 13.26
CA MET A 194 14.03 1.27 14.29
C MET A 194 13.79 2.74 14.66
N SER A 195 14.78 3.63 14.46
CA SER A 195 14.60 5.07 14.69
C SER A 195 13.73 5.76 13.63
N TYR A 196 13.40 5.05 12.54
CA TYR A 196 12.49 5.53 11.50
C TYR A 196 11.04 5.10 11.75
N VAL A 197 10.77 4.30 12.79
CA VAL A 197 9.43 3.76 13.10
C VAL A 197 8.68 4.72 14.04
N ALA A 198 7.51 5.20 13.64
CA ALA A 198 6.61 5.98 14.50
C ALA A 198 5.91 5.10 15.53
N GLY A 199 5.51 3.89 15.12
CA GLY A 199 4.79 2.95 15.94
C GLY A 199 4.30 1.75 15.15
N LEU A 200 3.53 0.91 15.83
CA LEU A 200 2.99 -0.33 15.30
C LEU A 200 1.46 -0.31 15.28
N THR A 201 0.86 -1.08 14.39
CA THR A 201 -0.58 -1.29 14.27
C THR A 201 -0.86 -2.75 13.93
N ILE A 202 -2.11 -3.18 14.02
CA ILE A 202 -2.55 -4.46 13.43
C ILE A 202 -2.93 -4.20 11.97
N VAL A 203 -2.52 -5.11 11.10
CA VAL A 203 -2.99 -5.20 9.71
C VAL A 203 -3.55 -6.60 9.52
N SER A 204 -4.77 -6.74 9.02
CA SER A 204 -5.35 -8.05 8.71
C SER A 204 -5.27 -8.30 7.20
N ASP A 205 -4.40 -9.18 6.75
CA ASP A 205 -4.29 -9.58 5.33
C ASP A 205 -5.40 -10.61 5.01
N VAL A 206 -6.55 -10.13 4.56
CA VAL A 206 -7.69 -11.00 4.21
C VAL A 206 -7.49 -11.52 2.80
N THR A 207 -7.37 -12.84 2.68
CA THR A 207 -7.13 -13.51 1.40
C THR A 207 -8.35 -14.23 0.89
N TYR A 208 -8.52 -14.19 -0.43
CA TYR A 208 -9.51 -14.97 -1.15
C TYR A 208 -8.99 -15.27 -2.58
N ASP A 209 -9.43 -16.35 -3.22
CA ASP A 209 -8.92 -16.82 -4.51
C ASP A 209 -9.80 -16.38 -5.72
N TYR A 210 -9.83 -15.10 -6.15
CA TYR A 210 -10.53 -14.70 -7.40
C TYR A 210 -9.63 -14.80 -8.62
N PHE A 211 -8.59 -13.97 -8.64
CA PHE A 211 -7.58 -14.00 -9.69
C PHE A 211 -6.86 -15.36 -9.70
N ARG A 212 -6.73 -15.99 -8.52
CA ARG A 212 -6.22 -17.37 -8.42
C ARG A 212 -7.15 -18.40 -9.08
N GLN A 213 -8.47 -18.23 -9.10
CA GLN A 213 -9.37 -19.17 -9.80
C GLN A 213 -9.06 -19.21 -11.31
N ASP A 214 -8.87 -18.04 -11.94
CA ASP A 214 -8.50 -17.96 -13.36
C ASP A 214 -7.18 -18.71 -13.63
N TYR A 215 -6.23 -18.64 -12.70
CA TYR A 215 -4.97 -19.39 -12.74
C TYR A 215 -5.16 -20.90 -12.56
N LEU A 216 -5.92 -21.33 -11.56
CA LEU A 216 -6.16 -22.74 -11.28
C LEU A 216 -7.00 -23.44 -12.37
N ALA A 217 -7.74 -22.69 -13.19
CA ALA A 217 -8.46 -23.20 -14.35
C ALA A 217 -7.56 -23.59 -15.53
N GLN A 218 -6.25 -23.29 -15.48
CA GLN A 218 -5.31 -23.59 -16.55
C GLN A 218 -4.61 -24.94 -16.34
N GLU A 219 -4.38 -25.68 -17.44
CA GLU A 219 -3.53 -26.87 -17.42
C GLU A 219 -2.04 -26.48 -17.23
N PRO A 220 -1.21 -27.35 -16.62
CA PRO A 220 0.23 -27.14 -16.50
C PRO A 220 0.94 -26.89 -17.86
N PRO A 221 2.09 -26.21 -17.89
CA PRO A 221 2.93 -25.85 -16.74
C PRO A 221 2.44 -24.63 -15.95
N LEU A 222 2.76 -24.64 -14.66
CA LEU A 222 2.52 -23.53 -13.74
C LEU A 222 3.41 -22.34 -14.11
N ASP A 223 2.91 -21.14 -13.80
CA ASP A 223 3.57 -19.87 -14.07
C ASP A 223 4.48 -19.47 -12.92
N TRP A 224 5.74 -19.11 -13.21
CA TRP A 224 6.65 -18.68 -12.16
C TRP A 224 6.20 -17.37 -11.50
N PHE A 225 5.58 -16.45 -12.24
CA PHE A 225 5.22 -15.13 -11.72
C PHE A 225 4.14 -15.24 -10.65
N GLU A 226 3.14 -16.05 -10.96
CA GLU A 226 2.00 -16.29 -10.06
C GLU A 226 2.44 -16.97 -8.77
N ASP A 227 3.34 -17.94 -8.90
CA ASP A 227 3.99 -18.56 -7.75
C ASP A 227 4.83 -17.53 -7.00
N ALA A 228 5.66 -16.75 -7.72
CA ALA A 228 6.62 -15.78 -7.19
C ALA A 228 5.96 -14.72 -6.33
N MET A 229 4.80 -14.21 -6.72
CA MET A 229 4.15 -13.16 -5.95
C MET A 229 3.32 -13.70 -4.79
N ALA A 230 3.04 -15.00 -4.75
CA ALA A 230 2.11 -15.67 -3.83
C ALA A 230 0.64 -15.18 -3.92
N SER A 231 0.42 -13.92 -4.29
CA SER A 231 -0.82 -13.28 -4.71
C SER A 231 -0.51 -12.07 -5.60
N TRP A 232 -0.96 -12.13 -6.85
CA TRP A 232 -0.74 -11.07 -7.83
C TRP A 232 -1.91 -10.08 -7.91
N GLY A 233 -3.15 -10.55 -7.80
CA GLY A 233 -4.35 -9.70 -7.78
C GLY A 233 -5.13 -9.75 -6.47
N ASP A 234 -5.38 -10.95 -5.94
CA ASP A 234 -6.38 -11.18 -4.88
C ASP A 234 -6.27 -10.27 -3.67
N LYS A 235 -5.07 -10.18 -3.11
CA LYS A 235 -4.83 -9.41 -1.91
C LYS A 235 -4.78 -7.89 -2.17
N LYS A 236 -5.11 -7.41 -3.37
CA LYS A 236 -5.21 -5.99 -3.74
C LYS A 236 -6.67 -5.55 -3.89
N SER A 237 -7.61 -6.48 -3.70
CA SER A 237 -9.04 -6.23 -3.84
C SER A 237 -9.57 -5.28 -2.78
N ASP A 238 -10.69 -4.64 -3.11
CA ASP A 238 -11.25 -3.56 -2.30
C ASP A 238 -11.68 -4.02 -0.90
N GLY A 239 -11.31 -3.24 0.11
CA GLY A 239 -11.68 -3.45 1.51
C GLY A 239 -11.17 -4.74 2.16
N ARG A 240 -10.06 -5.30 1.67
CA ARG A 240 -9.52 -6.59 2.15
C ARG A 240 -8.33 -6.50 3.09
N THR A 241 -7.91 -5.29 3.44
CA THR A 241 -6.77 -5.09 4.35
C THR A 241 -7.14 -4.15 5.49
N PRO A 242 -7.97 -4.59 6.45
CA PRO A 242 -8.23 -3.85 7.68
C PRO A 242 -6.94 -3.44 8.39
N MET A 243 -6.92 -2.22 8.92
CA MET A 243 -5.80 -1.71 9.70
C MET A 243 -6.29 -0.92 10.92
N GLY A 244 -5.65 -1.13 12.07
CA GLY A 244 -5.94 -0.43 13.32
C GLY A 244 -5.92 -1.35 14.54
N PRO A 245 -6.63 -1.03 15.63
CA PRO A 245 -7.38 0.22 15.83
C PRO A 245 -6.51 1.44 16.11
N TYR A 246 -5.25 1.24 16.50
CA TYR A 246 -4.35 2.32 16.93
C TYR A 246 -3.02 2.26 16.17
N LEU A 247 -2.36 3.42 16.06
CA LEU A 247 -0.90 3.48 16.03
C LEU A 247 -0.42 3.51 17.48
N VAL A 248 0.38 2.52 17.88
CA VAL A 248 0.96 2.45 19.23
C VAL A 248 2.46 2.70 19.17
N THR A 249 2.93 3.67 19.95
CA THR A 249 4.34 4.09 19.93
C THR A 249 5.26 3.06 20.59
N MET A 250 6.52 3.02 20.17
CA MET A 250 7.47 1.96 20.57
C MET A 250 7.73 1.90 22.09
N ASP A 251 7.62 3.01 22.81
CA ASP A 251 7.73 3.09 24.27
C ASP A 251 6.62 2.33 25.02
N GLU A 252 5.42 2.22 24.45
CA GLU A 252 4.33 1.39 25.00
C GLU A 252 4.53 -0.10 24.68
N ILE A 253 5.04 -0.37 23.47
CA ILE A 253 5.25 -1.74 22.98
C ILE A 253 6.39 -2.42 23.72
N GLY A 254 7.52 -1.74 23.90
CA GLY A 254 8.77 -2.38 24.29
C GLY A 254 9.31 -3.25 23.15
N ASN A 255 9.34 -4.57 23.35
CA ASN A 255 9.89 -5.50 22.35
C ASN A 255 8.85 -5.88 21.28
N PRO A 256 9.00 -5.47 20.00
CA PRO A 256 8.03 -5.81 18.94
C PRO A 256 8.01 -7.29 18.57
N TYR A 257 9.05 -8.05 18.96
CA TYR A 257 9.19 -9.48 18.69
C TYR A 257 8.63 -10.38 19.81
N ASP A 258 7.98 -9.79 20.82
CA ASP A 258 7.47 -10.50 21.99
C ASP A 258 6.02 -10.11 22.30
N LEU A 259 5.14 -10.31 21.31
CA LEU A 259 3.71 -10.01 21.42
C LEU A 259 2.88 -11.24 21.02
N LEU A 260 1.92 -11.61 21.84
CA LEU A 260 0.92 -12.63 21.50
C LEU A 260 -0.04 -12.12 20.43
N ILE A 261 -0.45 -13.01 19.54
CA ILE A 261 -1.41 -12.74 18.47
C ILE A 261 -2.59 -13.70 18.63
N TYR A 262 -3.80 -13.17 18.53
CA TYR A 262 -5.04 -13.95 18.59
C TYR A 262 -5.98 -13.58 17.46
N THR A 263 -6.64 -14.59 16.92
CA THR A 263 -7.67 -14.41 15.92
C THR A 263 -8.97 -15.01 16.42
N ARG A 264 -10.09 -14.30 16.29
CA ARG A 264 -11.41 -14.79 16.70
C ARG A 264 -12.46 -14.57 15.61
N GLN A 265 -13.50 -15.40 15.65
CA GLN A 265 -14.74 -15.26 14.91
C GLN A 265 -15.87 -15.16 15.92
N SER A 266 -16.49 -13.98 16.03
CA SER A 266 -17.60 -13.73 16.94
C SER A 266 -17.29 -14.15 18.39
N GLY A 267 -16.09 -13.77 18.88
CA GLY A 267 -15.58 -14.12 20.21
C GLY A 267 -14.98 -15.52 20.32
N LEU A 268 -15.19 -16.41 19.35
CA LEU A 268 -14.62 -17.77 19.36
C LEU A 268 -13.19 -17.76 18.84
N LEU A 269 -12.24 -18.20 19.68
CA LEU A 269 -10.83 -18.31 19.31
C LEU A 269 -10.67 -19.25 18.09
N ARG A 270 -10.12 -18.70 17.00
CA ARG A 270 -9.79 -19.41 15.76
C ARG A 270 -8.37 -19.96 15.80
N ASP A 271 -7.41 -19.06 16.00
CA ASP A 271 -5.99 -19.38 16.07
C ASP A 271 -5.24 -18.41 16.98
N ARG A 272 -3.99 -18.77 17.24
CA ARG A 272 -3.04 -18.00 18.02
C ARG A 272 -1.66 -18.07 17.38
N SER A 273 -0.90 -16.99 17.52
CA SER A 273 0.49 -16.89 17.10
C SER A 273 1.30 -15.96 18.00
N HIS A 274 2.51 -15.61 17.57
CA HIS A 274 3.43 -14.76 18.31
C HIS A 274 4.34 -13.98 17.35
N THR A 275 4.62 -12.70 17.64
CA THR A 275 5.45 -11.88 16.75
C THR A 275 6.92 -12.35 16.67
N GLY A 276 7.38 -13.16 17.63
CA GLY A 276 8.69 -13.81 17.58
C GLY A 276 8.83 -14.88 16.48
N ALA A 277 7.74 -15.22 15.78
CA ALA A 277 7.78 -16.13 14.63
C ALA A 277 8.25 -15.46 13.32
N MET A 278 8.55 -14.15 13.32
CA MET A 278 9.06 -13.43 12.15
C MET A 278 10.36 -14.06 11.67
N ALA A 279 10.44 -14.44 10.40
CA ALA A 279 11.68 -14.97 9.82
C ALA A 279 12.67 -13.83 9.48
N LEU A 280 12.15 -12.74 8.94
CA LEU A 280 12.85 -11.49 8.66
C LEU A 280 12.31 -10.39 9.57
N GLY A 281 13.22 -9.72 10.27
CA GLY A 281 12.91 -8.62 11.18
C GLY A 281 12.54 -7.33 10.45
N ILE A 282 12.01 -6.39 11.23
CA ILE A 282 11.61 -5.05 10.84
C ILE A 282 12.80 -4.28 10.28
N GLU A 283 13.94 -4.32 10.97
CA GLU A 283 15.14 -3.55 10.64
C GLU A 283 15.69 -3.90 9.25
N ARG A 284 15.79 -5.20 8.98
CA ARG A 284 16.27 -5.71 7.69
C ARG A 284 15.29 -5.38 6.57
N THR A 285 13.99 -5.41 6.86
CA THR A 285 12.96 -5.06 5.88
C THR A 285 13.02 -3.59 5.51
N ILE A 286 13.08 -2.69 6.49
CA ILE A 286 13.22 -1.24 6.27
C ILE A 286 14.48 -0.96 5.46
N HIS A 287 15.63 -1.49 5.90
CA HIS A 287 16.89 -1.34 5.18
C HIS A 287 16.75 -1.76 3.72
N TRP A 288 16.27 -2.99 3.48
CA TRP A 288 16.15 -3.55 2.14
C TRP A 288 15.23 -2.74 1.23
N LEU A 289 14.03 -2.37 1.69
CA LEU A 289 13.12 -1.55 0.89
C LEU A 289 13.76 -0.19 0.57
N SER A 290 14.43 0.41 1.56
CA SER A 290 15.04 1.73 1.41
C SER A 290 16.21 1.78 0.41
N THR A 291 16.79 0.64 0.00
CA THR A 291 17.91 0.64 -0.98
C THR A 291 17.46 0.95 -2.40
N TYR A 292 16.16 0.79 -2.70
CA TYR A 292 15.63 1.03 -4.04
C TYR A 292 14.44 1.99 -4.05
N MET A 293 13.62 2.04 -3.00
CA MET A 293 12.57 3.05 -2.87
C MET A 293 12.80 3.97 -1.67
N THR A 294 12.45 5.24 -1.82
CA THR A 294 12.44 6.17 -0.68
C THR A 294 11.23 5.87 0.20
N LEU A 295 11.46 5.72 1.51
CA LEU A 295 10.41 5.62 2.52
C LEU A 295 10.03 7.01 3.03
N TYR A 296 8.76 7.20 3.33
CA TYR A 296 8.18 8.46 3.80
C TYR A 296 7.38 8.25 5.09
N PRO A 297 7.24 9.29 5.94
CA PRO A 297 6.31 9.25 7.06
C PRO A 297 4.90 8.83 6.61
N GLY A 298 4.26 7.95 7.36
CA GLY A 298 2.96 7.36 7.03
C GLY A 298 3.02 6.13 6.10
N ASP A 299 4.18 5.79 5.51
CA ASP A 299 4.32 4.51 4.82
C ASP A 299 4.11 3.35 5.81
N VAL A 300 3.43 2.29 5.35
CA VAL A 300 3.08 1.13 6.16
C VAL A 300 3.71 -0.13 5.57
N ILE A 301 4.48 -0.84 6.39
CA ILE A 301 5.05 -2.15 6.05
C ILE A 301 4.40 -3.18 6.97
N HIS A 302 3.69 -4.16 6.41
CA HIS A 302 3.12 -5.25 7.19
C HIS A 302 3.93 -6.55 7.03
N MET A 303 4.30 -7.13 8.17
CA MET A 303 5.43 -8.05 8.28
C MET A 303 5.11 -9.51 7.86
N GLY A 304 3.97 -9.76 7.24
CA GLY A 304 3.54 -11.09 6.86
C GLY A 304 2.85 -11.84 8.00
N THR A 305 2.04 -12.82 7.60
CA THR A 305 1.28 -13.65 8.54
C THR A 305 2.25 -14.48 9.39
N MET A 306 2.19 -14.31 10.70
CA MET A 306 3.14 -14.88 11.67
C MET A 306 2.91 -16.38 11.93
N GLY A 307 2.07 -17.00 11.12
CA GLY A 307 1.69 -18.40 11.24
C GLY A 307 0.60 -18.62 12.27
N TYR A 308 0.30 -19.90 12.51
CA TYR A 308 -0.64 -20.38 13.52
C TYR A 308 0.08 -21.43 14.37
N ASP A 309 -0.28 -21.57 15.64
CA ASP A 309 0.33 -22.51 16.59
C ASP A 309 0.03 -23.99 16.32
N GLY A 310 -0.65 -24.29 15.21
CA GLY A 310 -0.97 -25.64 14.76
C GLY A 310 -2.36 -26.12 15.16
N SER A 311 -3.17 -25.29 15.82
CA SER A 311 -4.57 -25.60 16.07
C SER A 311 -5.32 -25.89 14.77
N PRO A 312 -6.00 -27.05 14.64
CA PRO A 312 -6.74 -27.37 13.43
C PRO A 312 -7.89 -26.38 13.29
N HIS A 313 -8.05 -25.82 12.08
CA HIS A 313 -9.25 -25.06 11.76
C HIS A 313 -10.45 -25.99 11.92
N LEU A 314 -11.33 -25.67 12.86
CA LEU A 314 -12.58 -26.41 13.03
C LEU A 314 -13.47 -26.18 11.78
N PRO A 315 -14.29 -27.16 11.38
CA PRO A 315 -15.19 -27.03 10.21
C PRO A 315 -16.14 -25.82 10.23
N GLY A 316 -16.28 -25.12 11.36
CA GLY A 316 -17.13 -23.93 11.52
C GLY A 316 -16.45 -22.58 11.29
N PHE A 317 -15.18 -22.52 10.87
CA PHE A 317 -14.47 -21.24 10.64
C PHE A 317 -14.66 -20.65 9.23
N ILE A 318 -15.83 -20.90 8.63
CA ILE A 318 -16.29 -20.18 7.44
C ILE A 318 -17.22 -19.08 7.97
N PRO A 319 -16.85 -17.79 7.86
CA PRO A 319 -17.70 -16.70 8.33
C PRO A 319 -19.03 -16.66 7.59
N GLY A 320 -20.11 -16.41 8.33
CA GLY A 320 -21.41 -16.01 7.79
C GLY A 320 -21.56 -14.49 7.71
N GLU A 321 -22.72 -14.05 7.20
CA GLU A 321 -23.11 -12.64 6.99
C GLU A 321 -23.16 -11.78 8.27
N ASP A 322 -23.15 -12.39 9.45
CA ASP A 322 -23.22 -11.72 10.75
C ASP A 322 -21.94 -11.91 11.59
N ASP A 323 -20.92 -12.54 11.04
CA ASP A 323 -19.72 -12.85 11.81
C ASP A 323 -18.82 -11.64 12.01
N LEU A 324 -18.33 -11.51 13.23
CA LEU A 324 -17.36 -10.50 13.60
C LEU A 324 -15.96 -11.08 13.52
N ILE A 325 -15.14 -10.51 12.64
CA ILE A 325 -13.74 -10.86 12.51
C ILE A 325 -12.93 -10.04 13.52
N GLU A 326 -12.20 -10.71 14.40
CA GLU A 326 -11.37 -10.05 15.42
C GLU A 326 -9.91 -10.47 15.27
N SER A 327 -9.05 -9.47 15.12
CA SER A 327 -7.59 -9.60 15.06
C SER A 327 -6.99 -8.86 16.25
N GLU A 328 -6.32 -9.58 17.14
CA GLU A 328 -5.67 -9.00 18.32
C GLU A 328 -4.17 -9.25 18.27
N ILE A 329 -3.41 -8.20 18.58
CA ILE A 329 -2.00 -8.29 18.90
C ILE A 329 -1.82 -7.60 20.25
N GLU A 330 -1.12 -8.28 21.16
CA GLU A 330 -0.86 -7.79 22.50
C GLU A 330 -0.34 -6.33 22.46
N LYS A 331 -0.85 -5.48 23.36
CA LYS A 331 -0.60 -4.03 23.44
C LYS A 331 -1.11 -3.18 22.27
N LEU A 332 -1.42 -3.76 21.11
CA LEU A 332 -2.01 -3.07 19.96
C LEU A 332 -3.54 -3.02 19.99
N GLY A 333 -4.16 -3.80 20.87
CA GLY A 333 -5.62 -3.84 21.01
C GLY A 333 -6.27 -4.87 20.09
N VAL A 334 -7.55 -4.68 19.79
CA VAL A 334 -8.34 -5.62 18.98
C VAL A 334 -8.96 -4.87 17.81
N LEU A 335 -8.56 -5.24 16.60
CA LEU A 335 -9.16 -4.80 15.35
C LEU A 335 -10.38 -5.67 15.05
N ARG A 336 -11.54 -5.04 14.91
CA ARG A 336 -12.83 -5.71 14.71
C ARG A 336 -13.48 -5.25 13.42
N ASN A 337 -13.88 -6.18 12.57
CA ASN A 337 -14.52 -5.90 11.30
C ASN A 337 -15.66 -6.89 11.06
N PRO A 338 -16.91 -6.44 10.81
CA PRO A 338 -17.98 -7.33 10.41
C PRO A 338 -17.67 -7.93 9.02
N MET A 339 -18.02 -9.19 8.83
CA MET A 339 -18.01 -9.82 7.52
C MET A 339 -19.37 -9.64 6.85
N VAL A 340 -19.40 -9.25 5.58
CA VAL A 340 -20.64 -9.16 4.80
C VAL A 340 -20.46 -9.79 3.42
N PHE A 341 -21.53 -10.31 2.85
CA PHE A 341 -21.50 -10.91 1.51
C PHE A 341 -22.20 -10.02 0.46
N GLU A 342 -21.62 -9.89 -0.75
CA GLU A 342 -22.24 -9.22 -1.89
C GLU A 342 -23.30 -10.13 -2.51
N ALA A 343 -24.48 -9.60 -2.84
CA ALA A 343 -25.51 -10.37 -3.53
C ALA A 343 -25.30 -10.37 -5.07
N PRO A 344 -25.83 -11.38 -5.79
CA PRO A 344 -25.12 -11.92 -6.96
C PRO A 344 -25.35 -11.27 -8.33
N GLN A 345 -26.35 -10.42 -8.60
CA GLN A 345 -26.69 -10.12 -10.01
C GLN A 345 -27.28 -8.73 -10.26
N HIS A 346 -26.41 -7.77 -10.63
CA HIS A 346 -26.62 -6.30 -10.58
C HIS A 346 -26.41 -5.79 -9.16
N ASP A 347 -25.91 -4.56 -8.97
CA ASP A 347 -25.84 -4.03 -7.61
C ASP A 347 -27.22 -4.19 -6.96
N TRP A 348 -27.23 -4.92 -5.86
CA TRP A 348 -28.32 -5.80 -5.46
C TRP A 348 -29.31 -5.11 -4.51
N ARG A 349 -29.28 -3.78 -4.46
CA ARG A 349 -30.01 -2.93 -3.50
C ARG A 349 -30.59 -1.67 -4.18
N ASP A 350 -31.57 -1.07 -3.52
CA ASP A 350 -32.38 0.08 -3.99
C ASP A 350 -31.58 1.41 -3.93
N ASP A 351 -31.82 2.35 -4.86
CA ASP A 351 -31.14 3.67 -4.98
C ASP A 351 -31.20 4.53 -3.69
N SER A 352 -32.04 4.16 -2.74
CA SER A 352 -32.27 4.85 -1.47
C SER A 352 -31.55 4.25 -0.25
N ASP A 353 -30.79 3.16 -0.41
CA ASP A 353 -30.12 2.44 0.68
C ASP A 353 -28.79 3.11 1.09
N LEU A 354 -28.63 3.48 2.37
CA LEU A 354 -27.41 4.15 2.85
C LEU A 354 -26.16 3.27 2.80
N SER A 355 -26.30 1.94 2.67
CA SER A 355 -25.20 1.01 2.38
C SER A 355 -24.82 0.94 0.89
N VAL A 356 -25.62 1.57 0.01
CA VAL A 356 -25.28 1.90 -1.40
C VAL A 356 -24.37 3.14 -1.47
N ALA A 357 -24.38 4.01 -0.46
CA ALA A 357 -23.71 5.31 -0.52
C ALA A 357 -22.17 5.29 -0.31
N ILE A 358 -21.57 4.14 0.07
CA ILE A 358 -20.26 4.12 0.73
C ILE A 358 -19.50 2.83 0.30
N HIS A 359 -18.75 2.89 -0.81
CA HIS A 359 -17.75 1.89 -1.21
C HIS A 359 -16.95 1.39 0.01
N PRO A 360 -16.62 0.08 0.17
CA PRO A 360 -16.06 -0.44 1.44
C PRO A 360 -14.79 0.27 1.90
N ALA A 361 -13.96 0.72 0.96
CA ALA A 361 -12.75 1.49 1.23
C ALA A 361 -13.05 2.99 1.48
N PRO A 362 -12.69 3.55 2.66
CA PRO A 362 -12.88 4.96 2.97
C PRO A 362 -12.23 5.91 1.97
N ALA A 363 -11.05 5.57 1.42
CA ALA A 363 -10.35 6.40 0.44
C ALA A 363 -11.18 6.67 -0.84
N ILE A 364 -12.00 5.72 -1.28
CA ILE A 364 -12.89 5.91 -2.44
C ILE A 364 -14.09 6.76 -2.06
N ARG A 365 -14.65 6.55 -0.87
CA ARG A 365 -15.78 7.33 -0.36
C ARG A 365 -15.45 8.80 -0.25
N ASP A 366 -14.25 9.10 0.24
CA ASP A 366 -13.77 10.47 0.34
C ASP A 366 -13.76 11.12 -1.04
N ILE A 367 -13.25 10.43 -2.07
CA ILE A 367 -13.22 10.97 -3.44
C ILE A 367 -14.62 11.25 -3.97
N ILE A 368 -15.57 10.34 -3.75
CA ILE A 368 -16.98 10.52 -4.17
C ILE A 368 -17.62 11.69 -3.41
N GLN A 369 -17.47 11.74 -2.09
CA GLN A 369 -18.04 12.81 -1.26
C GLN A 369 -17.52 14.20 -1.63
N HIS A 370 -16.28 14.29 -2.13
CA HIS A 370 -15.66 15.55 -2.55
C HIS A 370 -15.86 15.85 -4.05
N GLY A 371 -16.59 15.03 -4.81
CA GLY A 371 -16.84 15.24 -6.24
C GLY A 371 -15.57 15.13 -7.09
N GLN A 372 -14.64 14.25 -6.70
CA GLN A 372 -13.34 14.05 -7.34
C GLN A 372 -13.27 12.74 -8.14
N GLU A 373 -14.42 12.22 -8.57
CA GLU A 373 -14.55 10.91 -9.21
C GLU A 373 -13.92 10.84 -10.59
N SER A 374 -13.53 11.98 -11.17
CA SER A 374 -12.86 12.07 -12.46
C SER A 374 -11.86 13.22 -12.53
N ILE A 375 -10.93 13.12 -13.46
CA ILE A 375 -9.91 14.13 -13.76
C ILE A 375 -9.86 14.43 -15.25
N THR A 376 -9.20 15.53 -15.61
CA THR A 376 -8.89 15.88 -17.00
C THR A 376 -7.38 15.86 -17.20
N VAL A 377 -6.92 15.89 -18.45
CA VAL A 377 -5.48 15.95 -18.77
C VAL A 377 -4.80 17.13 -18.07
N ASP A 378 -5.48 18.27 -17.97
CA ASP A 378 -4.95 19.50 -17.35
C ASP A 378 -4.80 19.38 -15.82
N THR A 379 -5.57 18.49 -15.17
CA THR A 379 -5.51 18.31 -13.71
C THR A 379 -4.59 17.19 -13.29
N TRP A 380 -4.16 16.34 -14.23
CA TRP A 380 -3.22 15.24 -14.01
C TRP A 380 -1.76 15.71 -13.98
N SER A 381 -0.95 15.12 -13.09
CA SER A 381 0.51 15.26 -13.08
C SER A 381 1.14 14.06 -12.36
N VAL A 382 2.45 13.86 -12.58
CA VAL A 382 3.20 12.72 -12.00
C VAL A 382 3.19 12.71 -10.47
N GLU A 383 3.25 13.90 -9.88
CA GLU A 383 3.30 14.18 -8.45
C GLU A 383 1.99 13.86 -7.75
N LYS A 384 0.90 13.74 -8.53
CA LYS A 384 -0.44 13.36 -8.06
C LYS A 384 -0.75 11.88 -8.24
N ILE A 385 0.18 11.09 -8.80
CA ILE A 385 -0.03 9.65 -8.99
C ILE A 385 -0.21 8.97 -7.64
N LYS A 386 -1.37 8.32 -7.48
CA LYS A 386 -1.69 7.52 -6.31
C LYS A 386 -1.08 6.13 -6.41
N HIS A 387 -1.33 5.44 -7.53
CA HIS A 387 -0.83 4.09 -7.75
C HIS A 387 -0.15 3.96 -9.11
N ALA A 388 0.94 3.20 -9.11
CA ALA A 388 1.61 2.72 -10.31
C ALA A 388 1.32 1.23 -10.48
N TRP A 389 0.80 0.83 -11.64
CA TRP A 389 0.52 -0.56 -11.96
C TRP A 389 1.39 -1.01 -13.14
N LEU A 390 2.14 -2.09 -12.94
CA LEU A 390 3.01 -2.65 -13.97
C LEU A 390 2.47 -4.00 -14.42
N ASN A 391 2.30 -4.18 -15.73
CA ASN A 391 1.94 -5.47 -16.31
C ASN A 391 3.18 -6.30 -16.69
N PHE A 392 3.03 -7.62 -16.64
CA PHE A 392 4.11 -8.59 -16.80
C PHE A 392 3.76 -9.67 -17.82
N GLY A 393 4.69 -9.94 -18.75
CA GLY A 393 4.55 -10.97 -19.78
C GLY A 393 3.42 -10.71 -20.78
N ASN A 394 3.07 -9.46 -21.02
CA ASN A 394 1.99 -9.05 -21.93
C ASN A 394 2.47 -8.85 -23.39
N TYR A 395 3.40 -9.66 -23.89
CA TYR A 395 3.90 -9.52 -25.27
C TYR A 395 4.17 -10.89 -25.88
N ALA A 396 4.11 -10.99 -27.21
CA ALA A 396 4.13 -12.26 -27.93
C ALA A 396 5.33 -13.17 -27.59
N GLU A 397 6.52 -12.59 -27.37
CA GLU A 397 7.76 -13.34 -27.07
C GLU A 397 8.01 -13.57 -25.56
N ALA A 398 7.06 -13.24 -24.68
CA ALA A 398 7.24 -13.33 -23.22
C ALA A 398 7.62 -14.73 -22.73
N GLU A 399 7.06 -15.77 -23.32
CA GLU A 399 7.39 -17.15 -22.96
C GLU A 399 8.84 -17.48 -23.32
N ALA A 400 9.28 -17.11 -24.53
CA ALA A 400 10.62 -17.40 -25.02
C ALA A 400 11.71 -16.61 -24.28
N GLN A 401 11.41 -15.38 -23.86
CA GLN A 401 12.39 -14.49 -23.25
C GLN A 401 12.37 -14.48 -21.72
N GLU A 402 11.22 -14.76 -21.11
CA GLU A 402 11.04 -14.65 -19.65
C GLU A 402 10.48 -15.93 -19.02
N GLY A 403 10.11 -16.94 -19.81
CA GLY A 403 9.45 -18.14 -19.32
C GLY A 403 8.02 -17.89 -18.83
N MET A 404 7.41 -16.76 -19.20
CA MET A 404 6.03 -16.42 -18.86
C MET A 404 5.08 -16.94 -19.95
N VAL A 405 4.47 -18.09 -19.70
CA VAL A 405 3.52 -18.74 -20.62
C VAL A 405 2.34 -17.81 -20.89
N THR A 406 1.81 -17.71 -22.12
CA THR A 406 0.64 -16.87 -22.35
C THR A 406 -0.57 -17.34 -21.52
N ARG A 407 -1.20 -16.42 -20.78
CA ARG A 407 -2.43 -16.64 -19.99
C ARG A 407 -3.60 -15.98 -20.68
N PRO A 408 -4.88 -16.34 -20.38
CA PRO A 408 -6.07 -15.68 -20.91
C PRO A 408 -6.41 -14.35 -20.19
N TYR A 409 -5.50 -13.84 -19.36
CA TYR A 409 -5.61 -12.60 -18.60
C TYR A 409 -4.24 -11.92 -18.50
N SER A 410 -4.25 -10.62 -18.20
CA SER A 410 -3.03 -9.87 -17.92
C SER A 410 -2.54 -10.15 -16.50
N ARG A 411 -1.22 -10.10 -16.29
CA ARG A 411 -0.60 -10.16 -14.95
C ARG A 411 -0.15 -8.78 -14.54
N PHE A 412 -0.46 -8.35 -13.33
CA PHE A 412 -0.13 -7.01 -12.86
C PHE A 412 0.28 -7.01 -11.40
N LEU A 413 1.00 -5.96 -11.01
CA LEU A 413 1.23 -5.60 -9.61
C LEU A 413 1.14 -4.10 -9.42
N CYS A 414 0.61 -3.71 -8.26
CA CYS A 414 0.81 -2.36 -7.75
C CYS A 414 2.26 -2.24 -7.30
N ALA A 415 2.93 -1.21 -7.79
CA ALA A 415 4.28 -0.82 -7.45
C ALA A 415 4.24 0.49 -6.64
N PRO A 416 5.32 0.83 -5.90
CA PRO A 416 5.45 2.15 -5.27
C PRO A 416 5.19 3.25 -6.29
N ASN A 417 4.44 4.28 -5.92
CA ASN A 417 4.18 5.36 -6.86
C ASN A 417 5.46 6.10 -7.27
N THR A 418 6.49 6.09 -6.42
CA THR A 418 7.82 6.68 -6.67
C THR A 418 8.59 6.00 -7.79
N VAL A 419 8.16 4.82 -8.27
CA VAL A 419 8.78 4.18 -9.44
C VAL A 419 8.56 4.98 -10.72
N ILE A 420 7.53 5.82 -10.74
CA ILE A 420 7.19 6.70 -11.86
C ILE A 420 7.78 8.08 -11.59
N ALA A 421 8.43 8.64 -12.61
CA ALA A 421 8.93 10.01 -12.58
C ALA A 421 8.73 10.67 -13.96
N ALA A 422 8.68 12.00 -14.00
CA ALA A 422 8.55 12.70 -15.28
C ALA A 422 9.84 12.56 -16.11
N ALA A 423 9.73 12.64 -17.44
CA ALA A 423 10.88 12.55 -18.36
C ALA A 423 12.03 13.52 -18.01
N ASN A 424 11.68 14.75 -17.59
CA ASN A 424 12.64 15.81 -17.30
C ASN A 424 13.04 15.90 -15.82
N GLU A 425 12.65 14.93 -15.00
CA GLU A 425 12.88 14.95 -13.55
C GLU A 425 14.27 14.41 -13.19
N GLY A 426 15.29 15.19 -13.51
CA GLY A 426 16.69 14.86 -13.25
C GLY A 426 17.18 13.62 -14.00
N ASP A 427 18.40 13.22 -13.67
CA ASP A 427 19.07 12.10 -14.35
C ASP A 427 18.65 10.76 -13.73
N ILE A 428 18.64 9.72 -14.56
CA ILE A 428 18.49 8.34 -14.10
C ILE A 428 19.84 7.88 -13.57
N VAL A 429 19.97 7.89 -12.24
CA VAL A 429 21.18 7.42 -11.56
C VAL A 429 21.11 5.91 -11.40
N ILE A 430 22.02 5.20 -12.09
CA ILE A 430 22.25 3.77 -11.87
C ILE A 430 23.28 3.64 -10.73
N PRO A 431 22.92 3.06 -9.58
CA PRO A 431 23.82 3.00 -8.45
C PRO A 431 24.94 1.97 -8.65
N ALA A 432 25.98 2.08 -7.82
CA ALA A 432 27.18 1.25 -7.94
C ALA A 432 26.92 -0.25 -7.69
N ASP A 433 25.88 -0.58 -6.93
CA ASP A 433 25.43 -1.94 -6.62
C ASP A 433 24.44 -2.51 -7.65
N ALA A 434 24.12 -1.75 -8.72
CA ALA A 434 23.23 -2.22 -9.76
C ALA A 434 23.81 -3.41 -10.55
N GLY A 435 22.93 -4.30 -10.97
CA GLY A 435 23.27 -5.48 -11.78
C GLY A 435 23.45 -5.13 -13.26
N GLU A 436 22.94 -5.98 -14.14
CA GLU A 436 22.75 -5.63 -15.54
C GLU A 436 21.56 -4.66 -15.66
N ILE A 437 21.76 -3.61 -16.45
CA ILE A 437 20.72 -2.62 -16.71
C ILE A 437 20.23 -2.78 -18.14
N TRP A 438 18.91 -2.86 -18.29
CA TRP A 438 18.23 -2.87 -19.57
C TRP A 438 17.22 -1.74 -19.65
N LEU A 439 17.10 -1.15 -20.83
CA LEU A 439 16.11 -0.11 -21.13
C LEU A 439 15.05 -0.67 -22.10
N GLY A 440 13.80 -0.28 -21.88
CA GLY A 440 12.66 -0.58 -22.76
C GLY A 440 11.81 0.66 -23.02
N CYS A 441 11.04 0.61 -24.12
CA CYS A 441 9.97 1.56 -24.41
C CYS A 441 8.64 0.84 -24.24
N GLU A 442 7.72 1.39 -23.45
CA GLU A 442 6.44 0.79 -23.11
C GLU A 442 5.31 1.78 -23.35
N LEU A 443 4.14 1.25 -23.67
CA LEU A 443 2.90 2.02 -23.63
C LEU A 443 2.34 2.00 -22.21
N ALA A 444 1.92 3.15 -21.69
CA ALA A 444 1.10 3.23 -20.50
C ALA A 444 -0.14 4.09 -20.74
N PHE A 445 -1.11 3.97 -19.85
CA PHE A 445 -2.32 4.79 -19.86
C PHE A 445 -2.65 5.30 -18.46
N VAL A 446 -3.44 6.37 -18.43
CA VAL A 446 -3.88 7.03 -17.20
C VAL A 446 -5.38 6.81 -17.02
N VAL A 447 -5.81 6.44 -15.82
CA VAL A 447 -7.22 6.24 -15.48
C VAL A 447 -7.90 7.61 -15.33
N ALA A 448 -9.01 7.84 -16.03
CA ALA A 448 -9.74 9.12 -16.05
C ALA A 448 -10.68 9.30 -14.86
N SER A 449 -11.29 8.21 -14.39
CA SER A 449 -12.35 8.23 -13.40
C SER A 449 -12.29 7.00 -12.50
N ILE A 450 -13.02 7.01 -11.40
CA ILE A 450 -13.17 5.80 -10.57
C ILE A 450 -13.64 4.66 -11.48
N THR A 451 -12.89 3.57 -11.51
CA THR A 451 -13.15 2.42 -12.38
C THR A 451 -13.33 1.16 -11.55
N HIS A 452 -14.53 0.58 -11.62
CA HIS A 452 -14.88 -0.65 -10.91
C HIS A 452 -15.86 -1.48 -11.76
N ARG A 453 -15.57 -2.77 -11.94
CA ARG A 453 -16.40 -3.77 -12.64
C ARG A 453 -16.92 -3.33 -14.01
N ILE A 454 -16.06 -2.69 -14.80
CA ILE A 454 -16.45 -2.24 -16.13
C ILE A 454 -16.31 -3.36 -17.16
N ALA A 455 -17.10 -3.28 -18.24
CA ALA A 455 -16.92 -4.13 -19.40
C ALA A 455 -15.78 -3.60 -20.29
N PRO A 456 -15.07 -4.45 -21.06
CA PRO A 456 -14.02 -4.00 -21.97
C PRO A 456 -14.46 -2.92 -22.97
N GLU A 457 -15.70 -2.98 -23.45
CA GLU A 457 -16.29 -1.97 -24.34
C GLU A 457 -16.47 -0.59 -23.71
N ASP A 458 -16.58 -0.53 -22.38
CA ASP A 458 -16.73 0.72 -21.62
C ASP A 458 -15.38 1.30 -21.19
N ALA A 459 -14.33 0.49 -21.17
CA ALA A 459 -12.99 0.89 -20.73
C ALA A 459 -12.43 2.14 -21.41
N PRO A 460 -12.63 2.40 -22.73
CA PRO A 460 -12.20 3.65 -23.35
C PRO A 460 -12.75 4.91 -22.66
N ASN A 461 -13.95 4.87 -22.07
CA ASN A 461 -14.54 6.01 -21.36
C ASN A 461 -13.86 6.29 -20.00
N HIS A 462 -13.08 5.33 -19.50
CA HIS A 462 -12.34 5.40 -18.25
C HIS A 462 -10.84 5.61 -18.44
N ILE A 463 -10.38 5.72 -19.69
CA ILE A 463 -8.98 6.02 -20.02
C ILE A 463 -8.85 7.50 -20.35
N LEU A 464 -8.02 8.22 -19.60
CA LEU A 464 -7.79 9.65 -19.80
C LEU A 464 -6.95 9.93 -21.04
N GLY A 465 -6.05 9.01 -21.33
CA GLY A 465 -5.11 9.10 -22.43
C GLY A 465 -3.94 8.13 -22.26
N TYR A 466 -3.02 8.21 -23.20
CA TYR A 466 -1.86 7.34 -23.31
C TYR A 466 -0.57 8.14 -23.24
N LEU A 467 0.50 7.49 -22.79
CA LEU A 467 1.83 8.09 -22.72
C LEU A 467 2.92 7.06 -23.05
N PRO A 468 4.03 7.49 -23.65
CA PRO A 468 5.23 6.66 -23.76
C PRO A 468 5.90 6.57 -22.39
N LEU A 469 6.41 5.39 -22.06
CA LEU A 469 7.11 5.11 -20.83
C LEU A 469 8.47 4.49 -21.15
N LEU A 470 9.55 5.11 -20.68
CA LEU A 470 10.87 4.47 -20.63
C LEU A 470 10.94 3.63 -19.35
N SER A 471 11.21 2.35 -19.49
CA SER A 471 11.41 1.45 -18.36
C SER A 471 12.88 1.08 -18.20
N VAL A 472 13.36 1.12 -16.96
CA VAL A 472 14.69 0.68 -16.55
C VAL A 472 14.55 -0.60 -15.75
N TYR A 473 15.26 -1.64 -16.17
CA TYR A 473 15.28 -2.96 -15.54
C TYR A 473 16.64 -3.19 -14.93
N ASP A 474 16.66 -3.41 -13.62
CA ASP A 474 17.87 -3.73 -12.87
C ASP A 474 17.87 -5.19 -12.42
N THR A 475 18.98 -5.90 -12.59
CA THR A 475 19.15 -7.25 -12.05
C THR A 475 19.83 -7.28 -10.66
N CYS A 476 19.99 -6.13 -10.00
CA CYS A 476 20.70 -5.97 -8.71
C CYS A 476 20.30 -6.94 -7.60
N PHE A 477 19.08 -7.49 -7.64
CA PHE A 477 18.61 -8.44 -6.64
C PHE A 477 18.97 -9.89 -6.96
N GLU A 478 19.62 -10.21 -8.09
CA GLU A 478 20.04 -11.58 -8.42
C GLU A 478 21.00 -12.16 -7.38
N ASP A 479 21.92 -11.34 -6.86
CA ASP A 479 22.87 -11.76 -5.81
C ASP A 479 22.20 -12.02 -4.45
N ALA A 480 20.95 -11.57 -4.27
CA ALA A 480 20.17 -11.85 -3.07
C ALA A 480 19.50 -13.24 -3.10
N VAL A 481 19.50 -13.91 -4.25
CA VAL A 481 18.97 -15.26 -4.40
C VAL A 481 20.00 -16.26 -3.89
N ILE A 482 19.63 -17.03 -2.86
CA ILE A 482 20.52 -18.00 -2.22
C ILE A 482 20.15 -19.41 -2.68
N GLU A 483 21.14 -20.14 -3.20
CA GLU A 483 20.94 -21.50 -3.70
C GLU A 483 20.98 -22.55 -2.57
N PRO A 484 20.15 -23.62 -2.65
CA PRO A 484 19.23 -23.90 -3.76
C PRO A 484 17.94 -23.05 -3.68
N ALA A 485 17.58 -22.42 -4.79
CA ALA A 485 16.40 -21.58 -4.94
C ALA A 485 15.35 -22.23 -5.85
N SER A 486 14.08 -21.95 -5.56
CA SER A 486 12.95 -22.27 -6.43
C SER A 486 12.91 -21.36 -7.66
N MET A 487 12.12 -21.72 -8.67
CA MET A 487 11.90 -20.88 -9.85
C MET A 487 11.26 -19.54 -9.46
N GLN A 488 10.40 -19.53 -8.45
CA GLN A 488 9.79 -18.30 -7.93
C GLN A 488 10.88 -17.35 -7.40
N GLU A 489 11.81 -17.86 -6.59
CA GLU A 489 12.84 -17.03 -5.93
C GLU A 489 13.84 -16.46 -6.93
N ARG A 490 14.26 -17.25 -7.93
CA ARG A 490 15.16 -16.81 -9.00
C ARG A 490 14.59 -15.67 -9.87
N ASN A 491 13.27 -15.52 -9.91
CA ASN A 491 12.64 -14.54 -10.78
C ASN A 491 12.07 -13.31 -10.03
N LEU A 492 12.07 -13.30 -8.69
CA LEU A 492 11.71 -12.10 -7.91
C LEU A 492 12.55 -10.86 -8.26
N PRO A 493 13.86 -10.96 -8.55
CA PRO A 493 14.65 -9.82 -9.04
C PRO A 493 14.06 -9.15 -10.29
N LYS A 494 13.45 -9.92 -11.19
CA LYS A 494 12.83 -9.39 -12.42
C LYS A 494 11.60 -8.52 -12.14
N VAL A 495 10.98 -8.68 -10.98
CA VAL A 495 9.86 -7.85 -10.51
C VAL A 495 10.39 -6.61 -9.82
N TYR A 496 11.20 -6.78 -8.76
CA TYR A 496 11.67 -5.66 -7.95
C TYR A 496 12.68 -4.75 -8.67
N GLY A 497 13.39 -5.28 -9.66
CA GLY A 497 14.33 -4.53 -10.50
C GLY A 497 13.71 -3.35 -11.26
N ARG A 498 12.38 -3.27 -11.31
CA ARG A 498 11.62 -2.16 -11.89
C ARG A 498 11.09 -1.16 -10.87
N TRP A 499 11.26 -1.44 -9.58
CA TRP A 499 10.60 -0.70 -8.49
C TRP A 499 11.51 0.33 -7.81
N ARG A 500 12.68 0.61 -8.40
CA ARG A 500 13.54 1.69 -7.92
C ARG A 500 12.91 3.05 -8.25
N ASP A 501 13.11 4.04 -7.37
CA ASP A 501 12.56 5.38 -7.58
C ASP A 501 12.97 5.94 -8.96
N GLY A 502 11.99 6.43 -9.72
CA GLY A 502 12.19 7.07 -11.02
C GLY A 502 12.71 6.15 -12.13
N PHE A 503 12.65 4.83 -11.98
CA PHE A 503 13.09 3.89 -13.02
C PHE A 503 12.07 3.70 -14.15
N ASN A 504 10.87 4.29 -14.03
CA ASN A 504 9.87 4.32 -15.08
C ASN A 504 9.57 5.78 -15.43
N ARG A 505 10.15 6.29 -16.52
CA ARG A 505 10.00 7.69 -16.93
C ARG A 505 8.85 7.85 -17.90
N VAL A 506 7.93 8.75 -17.61
CA VAL A 506 6.75 8.98 -18.44
C VAL A 506 6.86 10.27 -19.25
N GLY A 507 6.45 10.19 -20.50
CA GLY A 507 6.31 11.34 -21.39
C GLY A 507 5.03 12.13 -21.11
N GLN A 508 4.73 13.09 -21.98
CA GLN A 508 3.52 13.88 -21.86
C GLN A 508 2.28 13.03 -22.17
N LEU A 509 1.29 13.07 -21.27
CA LEU A 509 -0.02 12.45 -21.48
C LEU A 509 -0.72 13.04 -22.71
N GLN A 510 -1.16 12.17 -23.62
CA GLN A 510 -1.96 12.54 -24.79
C GLN A 510 -3.37 11.94 -24.67
N ALA A 511 -4.39 12.80 -24.69
CA ALA A 511 -5.77 12.37 -24.88
C ALA A 511 -5.98 11.98 -26.35
N THR A 512 -5.82 10.69 -26.64
CA THR A 512 -5.95 10.12 -27.98
C THR A 512 -6.52 8.71 -27.88
N ASP A 513 -6.91 8.15 -29.03
CA ASP A 513 -7.32 6.75 -29.12
C ASP A 513 -6.12 5.82 -28.92
N TYR A 514 -6.39 4.54 -28.65
CA TYR A 514 -5.34 3.54 -28.49
C TYR A 514 -4.37 3.54 -29.70
N PRO A 515 -3.06 3.69 -29.51
CA PRO A 515 -2.09 3.78 -30.60
C PRO A 515 -1.84 2.40 -31.21
N GLN A 516 -2.75 1.94 -32.07
CA GLN A 516 -2.72 0.60 -32.65
C GLN A 516 -1.48 0.38 -33.53
N ALA A 517 -0.67 -0.63 -33.18
CA ALA A 517 0.54 -0.99 -33.92
C ALA A 517 1.51 0.18 -34.18
N ALA A 518 1.51 1.19 -33.31
CA ALA A 518 2.45 2.29 -33.36
C ALA A 518 3.88 1.78 -33.13
N THR A 519 4.83 2.38 -33.82
CA THR A 519 6.25 2.07 -33.64
C THR A 519 6.75 2.68 -32.34
N CYS A 520 7.45 1.87 -31.54
CA CYS A 520 8.12 2.28 -30.32
C CYS A 520 9.63 2.31 -30.60
N ARG A 521 10.28 3.46 -30.46
CA ARG A 521 11.74 3.56 -30.63
C ARG A 521 12.40 3.92 -29.31
N LEU A 522 13.59 3.38 -29.11
CA LEU A 522 14.47 3.75 -28.02
C LEU A 522 15.88 3.86 -28.55
N ALA A 523 16.52 5.00 -28.31
CA ALA A 523 17.91 5.24 -28.64
C ALA A 523 18.67 5.75 -27.42
N LEU A 524 19.91 5.30 -27.27
CA LEU A 524 20.87 5.79 -26.29
C LEU A 524 22.15 6.16 -27.02
N ALA A 525 22.58 7.41 -26.87
CA ALA A 525 23.75 7.95 -27.56
C ALA A 525 24.98 7.07 -27.33
N ASP A 526 25.73 6.81 -28.41
CA ASP A 526 26.95 6.00 -28.42
C ASP A 526 26.79 4.53 -27.95
N VAL A 527 25.57 4.07 -27.67
CA VAL A 527 25.26 2.68 -27.28
C VAL A 527 24.48 1.96 -28.36
N GLY A 528 23.35 2.51 -28.82
CA GLY A 528 22.54 1.89 -29.86
C GLY A 528 21.09 2.35 -29.89
N GLN A 529 20.32 1.70 -30.76
CA GLN A 529 18.88 1.91 -30.89
C GLN A 529 18.15 0.59 -31.08
N ILE A 530 16.91 0.54 -30.60
CA ILE A 530 15.98 -0.57 -30.79
C ILE A 530 14.63 -0.03 -31.28
N GLU A 531 13.87 -0.90 -31.92
CA GLU A 531 12.52 -0.61 -32.39
C GLU A 531 11.60 -1.78 -32.04
N GLY A 532 10.41 -1.48 -31.52
CA GLY A 532 9.32 -2.41 -31.25
C GLY A 532 7.98 -1.84 -31.73
N SER A 533 6.88 -2.48 -31.35
CA SER A 533 5.54 -2.02 -31.71
C SER A 533 4.51 -2.28 -30.62
N THR A 534 3.57 -1.36 -30.43
CA THR A 534 2.39 -1.59 -29.56
C THR A 534 1.51 -2.74 -30.07
N GLY A 535 1.72 -3.20 -31.30
CA GLY A 535 1.09 -4.42 -31.85
C GLY A 535 1.66 -5.73 -31.29
N GLU A 536 2.76 -5.68 -30.53
CA GLU A 536 3.31 -6.84 -29.81
C GLU A 536 2.48 -7.22 -28.58
N TYR A 537 1.67 -6.30 -28.05
CA TYR A 537 0.90 -6.52 -26.84
C TYR A 537 -0.19 -7.58 -27.05
N ILE A 538 -0.29 -8.53 -26.12
CA ILE A 538 -1.32 -9.58 -26.13
C ILE A 538 -2.66 -8.97 -25.71
N TYR A 539 -2.64 -8.15 -24.68
CA TYR A 539 -3.77 -7.40 -24.14
C TYR A 539 -3.56 -5.91 -24.35
N ASP A 540 -4.58 -5.26 -24.93
CA ASP A 540 -4.65 -3.81 -25.00
C ASP A 540 -5.06 -3.20 -23.64
N ALA A 541 -5.07 -1.86 -23.58
CA ALA A 541 -5.41 -1.14 -22.37
C ALA A 541 -6.84 -1.41 -21.88
N ALA A 542 -7.79 -1.60 -22.80
CA ALA A 542 -9.19 -1.83 -22.45
C ALA A 542 -9.37 -3.20 -21.77
N ALA A 543 -8.75 -4.24 -22.32
CA ALA A 543 -8.76 -5.58 -21.74
C ALA A 543 -8.10 -5.62 -20.35
N ILE A 544 -6.95 -4.97 -20.19
CA ILE A 544 -6.24 -4.88 -18.90
C ILE A 544 -7.10 -4.14 -17.86
N LEU A 545 -7.63 -2.97 -18.20
CA LEU A 545 -8.40 -2.15 -17.28
C LEU A 545 -9.67 -2.88 -16.83
N ALA A 546 -10.42 -3.47 -17.77
CA ALA A 546 -11.61 -4.24 -17.45
C ALA A 546 -11.29 -5.45 -16.54
N TYR A 547 -10.20 -6.17 -16.82
CA TYR A 547 -9.79 -7.31 -16.00
C TYR A 547 -9.40 -6.91 -14.58
N MET A 548 -8.56 -5.87 -14.42
CA MET A 548 -8.18 -5.34 -13.10
C MET A 548 -9.40 -4.87 -12.31
N SER A 549 -10.33 -4.18 -12.97
CA SER A 549 -11.48 -3.53 -12.34
C SER A 549 -12.49 -4.50 -11.70
N ARG A 550 -12.43 -5.80 -12.01
CA ARG A 550 -13.37 -6.82 -11.50
C ARG A 550 -13.47 -6.83 -9.98
N HIS A 551 -12.33 -6.66 -9.30
CA HIS A 551 -12.21 -6.75 -7.85
C HIS A 551 -11.38 -5.63 -7.22
N ILE A 552 -10.75 -4.79 -8.05
CA ILE A 552 -9.91 -3.68 -7.61
C ILE A 552 -10.49 -2.40 -8.20
N THR A 553 -10.92 -1.46 -7.35
CA THR A 553 -11.31 -0.12 -7.79
C THR A 553 -10.06 0.69 -8.09
N LEU A 554 -9.96 1.16 -9.34
CA LEU A 554 -8.85 2.01 -9.75
C LEU A 554 -9.23 3.48 -9.60
N PHE A 555 -8.23 4.29 -9.25
CA PHE A 555 -8.42 5.69 -8.91
C PHE A 555 -8.19 6.59 -10.12
N PRO A 556 -8.89 7.73 -10.22
CA PRO A 556 -8.52 8.79 -11.15
C PRO A 556 -7.04 9.17 -10.99
N GLY A 557 -6.29 9.10 -12.08
CA GLY A 557 -4.86 9.42 -12.12
C GLY A 557 -3.91 8.26 -11.89
N ASP A 558 -4.42 7.05 -11.60
CA ASP A 558 -3.59 5.84 -11.60
C ASP A 558 -2.93 5.64 -12.97
N VAL A 559 -1.67 5.21 -12.96
CA VAL A 559 -0.89 4.93 -14.18
C VAL A 559 -0.70 3.44 -14.33
N ILE A 560 -1.03 2.91 -15.51
CA ILE A 560 -0.96 1.49 -15.81
C ILE A 560 -0.08 1.29 -17.04
N SER A 561 1.09 0.68 -16.84
CA SER A 561 1.94 0.23 -17.94
C SER A 561 1.40 -1.07 -18.53
N LEU A 562 1.36 -1.18 -19.86
CA LEU A 562 1.06 -2.43 -20.56
C LEU A 562 2.19 -3.45 -20.47
N GLY A 563 3.34 -3.06 -19.90
CA GLY A 563 4.48 -3.92 -19.69
C GLY A 563 5.48 -3.88 -20.83
N ARG A 564 6.48 -4.75 -20.68
CA ARG A 564 7.64 -4.86 -21.54
C ARG A 564 7.30 -5.20 -23.00
N GLN A 565 8.12 -4.74 -23.94
CA GLN A 565 8.21 -5.21 -25.34
C GLN A 565 9.42 -6.14 -25.57
N ALA A 566 9.42 -6.86 -26.69
CA ALA A 566 10.44 -7.88 -26.97
C ALA A 566 11.86 -7.31 -26.98
N GLN A 567 12.07 -6.17 -27.65
CA GLN A 567 13.38 -5.54 -27.75
C GLN A 567 13.76 -4.75 -26.49
N ARG A 568 15.03 -4.84 -26.11
CA ARG A 568 15.62 -4.07 -25.01
C ARG A 568 17.04 -3.64 -25.37
N LEU A 569 17.46 -2.53 -24.77
CA LEU A 569 18.81 -2.01 -24.94
C LEU A 569 19.60 -2.22 -23.64
N ALA A 570 20.66 -3.02 -23.71
CA ALA A 570 21.59 -3.18 -22.58
C ALA A 570 22.40 -1.89 -22.38
N VAL A 571 22.58 -1.47 -21.13
CA VAL A 571 23.38 -0.29 -20.79
C VAL A 571 24.76 -0.74 -20.31
N PRO A 572 25.84 -0.46 -21.07
CA PRO A 572 27.21 -0.75 -20.63
C PRO A 572 27.54 -0.07 -19.31
N LYS A 573 28.41 -0.69 -18.50
CA LYS A 573 28.87 -0.10 -17.24
C LYS A 573 29.59 1.23 -17.47
N GLY A 574 29.35 2.20 -16.59
CA GLY A 574 29.94 3.53 -16.65
C GLY A 574 29.36 4.43 -17.76
N THR A 575 28.20 4.06 -18.33
CA THR A 575 27.53 4.88 -19.36
C THR A 575 27.12 6.24 -18.79
N GLN A 576 27.46 7.30 -19.53
CA GLN A 576 27.07 8.68 -19.26
C GLN A 576 26.50 9.26 -20.56
N ALA A 577 25.23 8.98 -20.85
CA ALA A 577 24.65 9.22 -22.18
C ALA A 577 23.21 9.69 -22.11
N ALA A 578 22.86 10.60 -23.03
CA ALA A 578 21.50 11.01 -23.29
C ALA A 578 20.79 9.97 -24.17
N GLY A 579 19.50 9.79 -23.94
CA GLY A 579 18.66 8.92 -24.75
C GLY A 579 17.28 9.51 -25.01
N LEU A 580 16.55 8.83 -25.87
CA LEU A 580 15.19 9.18 -26.25
C LEU A 580 14.40 7.89 -26.43
N ALA A 581 13.30 7.76 -25.69
CA ALA A 581 12.23 6.81 -26.01
C ALA A 581 11.09 7.57 -26.69
N GLU A 582 10.43 6.96 -27.67
CA GLU A 582 9.28 7.55 -28.35
C GLU A 582 8.28 6.48 -28.79
N ILE A 583 7.02 6.88 -28.87
CA ILE A 583 5.96 6.11 -29.52
C ILE A 583 5.31 7.01 -30.57
N ASP A 584 5.26 6.52 -31.82
CA ASP A 584 4.66 7.26 -32.93
C ASP A 584 3.22 7.67 -32.59
N GLY A 585 2.95 8.99 -32.67
CA GLY A 585 1.64 9.57 -32.36
C GLY A 585 1.40 9.95 -30.89
N LEU A 586 2.27 9.53 -29.95
CA LEU A 586 2.16 9.90 -28.53
C LEU A 586 3.23 10.89 -28.05
N GLY A 587 4.39 10.90 -28.69
CA GLY A 587 5.50 11.79 -28.35
C GLY A 587 6.69 11.04 -27.76
N ASN A 588 7.50 11.73 -26.96
CA ASN A 588 8.80 11.25 -26.52
C ASN A 588 9.05 11.40 -25.02
N VAL A 589 10.06 10.65 -24.55
CA VAL A 589 10.61 10.62 -23.21
C VAL A 589 12.12 10.85 -23.36
N PRO A 590 12.60 12.10 -23.33
CA PRO A 590 14.03 12.36 -23.22
C PRO A 590 14.52 11.91 -21.84
N PHE A 591 15.75 11.41 -21.76
CA PHE A 591 16.36 11.01 -20.50
C PHE A 591 17.89 11.11 -20.55
N GLN A 592 18.50 11.14 -19.36
CA GLN A 592 19.95 11.11 -19.18
C GLN A 592 20.30 9.97 -18.22
N ILE A 593 21.23 9.10 -18.60
CA ILE A 593 21.78 8.06 -17.72
C ILE A 593 23.06 8.58 -17.08
N GLN A 594 23.14 8.42 -15.75
CA GLN A 594 24.37 8.52 -14.98
C GLN A 594 24.65 7.17 -14.31
N ASP A 595 25.56 6.39 -14.89
CA ASP A 595 25.93 5.10 -14.34
C ASP A 595 27.13 5.16 -13.40
N MET A 596 26.89 4.80 -12.14
CA MET A 596 27.87 4.82 -11.05
C MET A 596 28.57 3.47 -10.86
N ARG A 597 28.27 2.45 -11.69
CA ARG A 597 28.96 1.15 -11.65
C ARG A 597 30.45 1.31 -12.04
N PRO A 598 31.35 0.58 -11.36
CA PRO A 598 32.80 0.72 -11.54
C PRO A 598 33.35 0.14 -12.85
#